data_AF-A0A2A9M120-F1
#
_entry.id   AF-A0A2A9M120-F1
#
_cell.length_a   1.000
_cell.length_b   1.000
_cell.length_c   1.000
_cell.angle_alpha   90.00
_cell.angle_beta   90.00
_cell.angle_gamma   90.00
#
_symmetry.space_group_name_H-M   'P 1'
#
loop_
_entity.id
_entity.type
_entity.pdbx_description
1 polymer ?
#
loop_
_entity_poly.entity_id
_entity_poly.type
_entity_poly.pdbx_seq_one_letter_code
_entity_poly.pdbx_strand_id
1 'polypeptide(L)'
;MVYGIVIFTAQGSVPLFSSFFTPEGNDDQMQNREQAVMRRVVEDRLFQVQCARDVILACAPSPSSPTGAAASAGASFSFSRYERKKAAGAGAPGARSGADAACRSPANEAPGAAGKPGESESSFGGGGGGAVGAAATGNRAFRASNAGRAATAGNEKDRETASGGAAGAEAEAAAKRRAAASAAAAEVMEGVFLLQQASLFAAPKVVVWKHVESISYALICTALDNVLLGANFLTLFIHCLADSFASDKVASTQGSFAQQLLSHPDIILLVLHFLLPGGQLIFINGNQAKFLKNKIKAAMEQKSN
;
A
#
# COMPACT_ATOMS: atom_id res chain seq x y z
N MET A 1 9.54 -5.72 -14.79
CA MET A 1 10.65 -5.06 -14.09
C MET A 1 10.12 -3.76 -13.53
N VAL A 2 10.47 -3.42 -12.29
CA VAL A 2 10.07 -2.16 -11.67
C VAL A 2 10.56 -1.00 -12.54
N TYR A 3 9.67 -0.05 -12.77
CA TYR A 3 9.94 1.15 -13.54
C TYR A 3 10.70 2.17 -12.69
N GLY A 4 10.25 2.37 -11.45
CA GLY A 4 10.93 3.20 -10.44
C GLY A 4 10.26 3.13 -9.06
N ILE A 5 10.87 3.82 -8.10
CA ILE A 5 10.34 4.05 -6.75
C ILE A 5 10.39 5.54 -6.44
N VAL A 6 9.37 6.07 -5.76
CA VAL A 6 9.28 7.46 -5.30
C VAL A 6 8.84 7.46 -3.84
N ILE A 7 9.58 8.18 -2.98
CA ILE A 7 9.30 8.35 -1.56
C ILE A 7 9.11 9.84 -1.32
N PHE A 8 8.02 10.25 -0.69
CA PHE A 8 7.66 11.67 -0.52
C PHE A 8 6.77 11.89 0.71
N THR A 9 6.77 13.09 1.30
CA THR A 9 5.81 13.42 2.37
C THR A 9 4.45 13.79 1.78
N ALA A 10 3.35 13.46 2.46
CA ALA A 10 2.00 13.75 1.97
C ALA A 10 1.67 15.27 1.87
N GLN A 11 2.51 16.14 2.44
CA GLN A 11 2.42 17.59 2.32
C GLN A 11 3.53 18.20 1.44
N GLY A 12 4.48 17.38 0.97
CA GLY A 12 5.64 17.83 0.20
C GLY A 12 5.35 17.95 -1.29
N SER A 13 5.85 19.03 -1.91
CA SER A 13 5.88 19.20 -3.36
C SER A 13 7.12 18.62 -4.03
N VAL A 14 8.03 17.99 -3.26
CA VAL A 14 9.32 17.45 -3.73
C VAL A 14 9.49 16.03 -3.14
N PRO A 15 9.97 15.04 -3.91
CA PRO A 15 10.28 13.73 -3.36
C PRO A 15 11.42 13.81 -2.34
N LEU A 16 11.34 12.99 -1.28
CA LEU A 16 12.46 12.74 -0.37
C LEU A 16 13.54 11.90 -1.07
N PHE A 17 13.10 10.96 -1.90
CA PHE A 17 13.96 10.07 -2.69
C PHE A 17 13.20 9.58 -3.92
N SER A 18 13.88 9.46 -5.06
CA SER A 18 13.38 8.81 -6.26
C SER A 18 14.49 8.03 -6.96
N SER A 19 14.11 6.95 -7.65
CA SER A 19 15.02 6.19 -8.50
C SER A 19 14.24 5.43 -9.56
N PHE A 20 14.66 5.54 -10.82
CA PHE A 20 14.08 4.78 -11.93
C PHE A 20 15.08 3.75 -12.46
N PHE A 21 14.59 2.54 -12.74
CA PHE A 21 15.41 1.42 -13.21
C PHE A 21 15.35 1.23 -14.73
N THR A 22 14.75 2.17 -15.45
CA THR A 22 14.59 2.12 -16.91
C THR A 22 15.19 3.38 -17.57
N PRO A 23 15.73 3.28 -18.80
CA PRO A 23 16.12 4.46 -19.57
C PRO A 23 14.94 5.40 -19.80
N GLU A 24 13.74 4.86 -20.05
CA GLU A 24 12.49 5.63 -20.17
C GLU A 24 12.24 6.49 -18.91
N GLY A 25 12.55 6.02 -17.70
CA GLY A 25 12.35 6.79 -16.48
C GLY A 25 13.38 7.90 -16.22
N ASN A 26 14.61 7.74 -16.74
CA ASN A 26 15.77 8.61 -16.48
C ASN A 26 16.06 9.57 -17.64
N ASP A 27 15.02 10.19 -18.21
CA ASP A 27 15.13 11.23 -19.25
C ASP A 27 14.74 12.62 -18.73
N ASP A 28 14.69 13.63 -19.60
CA ASP A 28 14.32 15.01 -19.26
C ASP A 28 12.90 15.16 -18.67
N GLN A 29 12.04 14.13 -18.77
CA GLN A 29 10.70 14.10 -18.19
C GLN A 29 10.64 13.43 -16.80
N MET A 30 11.77 12.98 -16.24
CA MET A 30 11.83 12.31 -14.93
C MET A 30 11.06 13.06 -13.83
N GLN A 31 11.35 14.36 -13.64
CA GLN A 31 10.67 15.19 -12.63
C GLN A 31 9.16 15.31 -12.90
N ASN A 32 8.74 15.40 -14.16
CA ASN A 32 7.33 15.46 -14.53
C ASN A 32 6.60 14.14 -14.20
N ARG A 33 7.27 12.99 -14.35
CA ARG A 33 6.74 11.68 -13.93
C ARG A 33 6.62 11.57 -12.42
N GLU A 34 7.64 11.99 -11.67
CA GLU A 34 7.62 12.01 -10.20
C GLU A 34 6.42 12.81 -9.69
N GLN A 35 6.26 14.05 -10.17
CA GLN A 35 5.15 14.92 -9.80
C GLN A 35 3.78 14.34 -10.17
N ALA A 36 3.65 13.70 -11.34
CA ALA A 36 2.42 13.03 -11.75
C ALA A 36 2.08 11.84 -10.85
N VAL A 37 3.08 11.01 -10.49
CA VAL A 37 2.91 9.87 -9.57
C VAL A 37 2.55 10.36 -8.17
N MET A 38 3.29 11.33 -7.62
CA MET A 38 3.04 11.92 -6.30
C MET A 38 1.62 12.48 -6.21
N ARG A 39 1.22 13.32 -7.17
CA ARG A 39 -0.13 13.89 -7.23
C ARG A 39 -1.19 12.79 -7.27
N ARG A 40 -1.01 11.77 -8.11
CA ARG A 40 -2.01 10.70 -8.25
C ARG A 40 -2.14 9.82 -7.01
N VAL A 41 -1.05 9.56 -6.29
CA VAL A 41 -1.08 8.88 -4.98
C VAL A 41 -1.78 9.73 -3.92
N VAL A 42 -1.58 11.05 -3.91
CA VAL A 42 -2.30 11.95 -2.97
C VAL A 42 -3.79 12.00 -3.29
N GLU A 43 -4.18 12.11 -4.57
CA GLU A 43 -5.56 12.05 -5.01
C GLU A 43 -6.24 10.73 -4.61
N ASP A 44 -5.59 9.60 -4.88
CA ASP A 44 -6.11 8.26 -4.56
C ASP A 44 -6.26 8.07 -3.05
N ARG A 45 -5.26 8.49 -2.26
CA ARG A 45 -5.34 8.47 -0.79
C ARG A 45 -6.51 9.33 -0.27
N LEU A 46 -6.66 10.56 -0.75
CA LEU A 46 -7.75 11.44 -0.32
C LEU A 46 -9.13 10.87 -0.68
N PHE A 47 -9.26 10.28 -1.87
CA PHE A 47 -10.46 9.58 -2.31
C PHE A 47 -10.79 8.38 -1.39
N GLN A 48 -9.80 7.53 -1.09
CA GLN A 48 -10.00 6.38 -0.20
C GLN A 48 -10.40 6.80 1.23
N VAL A 49 -9.75 7.83 1.78
CA VAL A 49 -10.10 8.43 3.08
C VAL A 49 -11.54 8.96 3.07
N GLN A 50 -11.97 9.63 1.98
CA GLN A 50 -13.34 10.11 1.85
C GLN A 50 -14.35 8.95 1.79
N CYS A 51 -14.09 7.93 0.98
CA CYS A 51 -14.93 6.74 0.89
C CYS A 51 -15.06 6.01 2.24
N ALA A 52 -13.96 5.81 2.96
CA ALA A 52 -13.97 5.18 4.28
C ALA A 52 -14.78 6.00 5.30
N ARG A 53 -14.60 7.33 5.31
CA ARG A 53 -15.37 8.24 6.18
C ARG A 53 -16.86 8.16 5.88
N ASP A 54 -17.25 8.21 4.61
CA ASP A 54 -18.65 8.25 4.20
C ASP A 54 -19.36 6.91 4.45
N VAL A 55 -18.65 5.77 4.34
CA VAL A 55 -19.13 4.44 4.79
C VAL A 55 -19.36 4.40 6.30
N ILE A 56 -18.44 4.91 7.12
CA ILE A 56 -18.60 4.93 8.59
C ILE A 56 -19.79 5.82 9.00
N LEU A 57 -20.00 6.94 8.31
CA LEU A 57 -21.16 7.81 8.54
C LEU A 57 -22.49 7.15 8.12
N ALA A 58 -22.51 6.39 7.01
CA ALA A 58 -23.69 5.67 6.55
C ALA A 58 -24.07 4.47 7.46
N CYS A 59 -23.09 3.82 8.08
CA CYS A 59 -23.31 2.71 9.01
C CYS A 59 -23.67 3.15 10.45
N ALA A 60 -23.69 4.46 10.74
CA ALA A 60 -24.13 4.94 12.04
C ALA A 60 -25.65 4.71 12.19
N PRO A 61 -26.13 4.08 13.29
CA PRO A 61 -27.56 3.90 13.50
C PRO A 61 -28.23 5.28 13.56
N SER A 62 -29.23 5.47 12.70
CA SER A 62 -30.08 6.66 12.74
C SER A 62 -30.70 6.80 14.13
N PRO A 63 -30.79 8.03 14.69
CA PRO A 63 -31.52 8.23 15.93
C PRO A 63 -32.96 7.73 15.71
N SER A 64 -33.38 6.77 16.52
CA SER A 64 -34.73 6.20 16.44
C SER A 64 -35.74 7.32 16.59
N SER A 65 -36.54 7.57 15.54
CA SER A 65 -37.71 8.43 15.62
C SER A 65 -38.59 7.99 16.80
N PRO A 66 -39.07 8.91 17.64
CA PRO A 66 -39.81 8.54 18.85
C PRO A 66 -41.06 7.75 18.49
N THR A 67 -41.14 6.51 18.98
CA THR A 67 -42.27 5.60 18.77
C THR A 67 -43.52 6.20 19.41
N GLY A 68 -44.42 6.76 18.59
CA GLY A 68 -45.45 7.66 19.11
C GLY A 68 -46.75 7.77 18.30
N ALA A 69 -47.06 6.81 17.43
CA ALA A 69 -48.42 6.62 16.91
C ALA A 69 -48.61 5.21 16.34
N ALA A 70 -49.58 4.47 16.87
CA ALA A 70 -50.06 3.26 16.23
C ALA A 70 -51.05 3.62 15.12
N ALA A 71 -50.77 3.24 13.88
CA ALA A 71 -51.75 3.24 12.79
C ALA A 71 -51.46 2.06 11.86
N SER A 72 -52.44 1.16 11.73
CA SER A 72 -52.39 0.00 10.87
C SER A 72 -52.66 0.37 9.41
N ALA A 73 -51.78 -0.06 8.50
CA ALA A 73 -52.12 -0.26 7.09
C ALA A 73 -51.21 -1.34 6.51
N GLY A 74 -51.78 -2.47 6.10
CA GLY A 74 -51.04 -3.53 5.41
C GLY A 74 -50.87 -3.21 3.92
N ALA A 75 -49.72 -3.54 3.35
CA ALA A 75 -49.52 -3.63 1.90
C ALA A 75 -48.65 -4.85 1.59
N SER A 76 -49.16 -5.75 0.74
CA SER A 76 -48.53 -7.04 0.44
C SER A 76 -47.24 -6.89 -0.37
N PHE A 77 -46.25 -7.74 -0.05
CA PHE A 77 -45.14 -8.02 -0.96
C PHE A 77 -45.65 -8.77 -2.20
N SER A 78 -45.55 -8.14 -3.37
CA SER A 78 -45.80 -8.78 -4.67
C SER A 78 -44.48 -9.11 -5.35
N PHE A 79 -44.15 -10.41 -5.39
CA PHE A 79 -42.89 -10.93 -5.92
C PHE A 79 -42.93 -10.99 -7.46
N SER A 80 -42.53 -9.92 -8.14
CA SER A 80 -42.59 -9.86 -9.61
C SER A 80 -41.39 -10.59 -10.25
N ARG A 81 -41.55 -11.90 -10.44
CA ARG A 81 -40.69 -12.78 -11.23
C ARG A 81 -40.69 -12.30 -12.70
N TYR A 82 -39.59 -11.75 -13.19
CA TYR A 82 -39.43 -11.48 -14.63
C TYR A 82 -38.69 -12.60 -15.35
N GLU A 83 -39.24 -13.02 -16.48
CA GLU A 83 -38.79 -14.21 -17.21
C GLU A 83 -37.62 -13.97 -18.17
N ARG A 84 -36.84 -15.04 -18.27
CA ARG A 84 -35.81 -15.31 -19.28
C ARG A 84 -36.43 -15.46 -20.68
N LYS A 85 -36.51 -14.38 -21.47
CA LYS A 85 -36.94 -14.49 -22.88
C LYS A 85 -35.76 -14.74 -23.82
N LYS A 86 -35.70 -15.97 -24.35
CA LYS A 86 -34.74 -16.44 -25.35
C LYS A 86 -35.26 -16.05 -26.74
N ALA A 87 -34.44 -15.39 -27.57
CA ALA A 87 -34.73 -15.16 -28.99
C ALA A 87 -33.50 -15.51 -29.84
N ALA A 88 -33.74 -16.18 -30.96
CA ALA A 88 -32.73 -16.59 -31.94
C ALA A 88 -33.04 -15.98 -33.31
N GLY A 89 -32.05 -15.94 -34.19
CA GLY A 89 -32.13 -15.36 -35.54
C GLY A 89 -30.94 -14.40 -35.76
N ALA A 90 -29.81 -14.83 -36.34
CA ALA A 90 -29.58 -15.20 -37.75
C ALA A 90 -29.52 -13.97 -38.68
N GLY A 91 -28.34 -13.70 -39.25
CA GLY A 91 -28.12 -12.53 -40.13
C GLY A 91 -26.65 -12.21 -40.43
N ALA A 92 -25.97 -13.10 -41.17
CA ALA A 92 -24.83 -12.73 -42.02
C ALA A 92 -25.37 -12.43 -43.45
N PRO A 93 -24.59 -11.97 -44.48
CA PRO A 93 -23.12 -11.89 -44.59
C PRO A 93 -22.56 -10.61 -45.30
N GLY A 94 -21.24 -10.60 -45.59
CA GLY A 94 -20.57 -9.65 -46.50
C GLY A 94 -19.36 -8.96 -45.85
N ALA A 95 -18.07 -9.29 -46.07
CA ALA A 95 -17.28 -9.67 -47.25
C ALA A 95 -16.72 -8.49 -48.09
N ARG A 96 -15.42 -8.20 -47.91
CA ARG A 96 -14.40 -7.60 -48.82
C ARG A 96 -13.15 -7.28 -47.97
N SER A 97 -11.99 -7.94 -48.08
CA SER A 97 -11.03 -8.12 -49.20
C SER A 97 -9.98 -7.00 -49.33
N GLY A 98 -8.73 -7.34 -49.01
CA GLY A 98 -7.50 -6.86 -49.67
C GLY A 98 -6.82 -5.63 -49.06
N ALA A 99 -5.49 -5.45 -49.16
CA ALA A 99 -4.46 -6.37 -49.67
C ALA A 99 -3.06 -6.01 -49.13
N ASP A 100 -2.14 -6.93 -49.39
CA ASP A 100 -0.66 -6.94 -49.27
C ASP A 100 0.11 -5.61 -49.16
N ALA A 101 1.17 -5.64 -48.33
CA ALA A 101 2.50 -5.15 -48.71
C ALA A 101 3.60 -5.76 -47.82
N ALA A 102 4.54 -6.49 -48.42
CA ALA A 102 5.77 -6.95 -47.78
C ALA A 102 6.98 -6.27 -48.43
N CYS A 103 8.03 -5.93 -47.67
CA CYS A 103 9.42 -6.06 -48.11
C CYS A 103 10.50 -5.77 -47.04
N ARG A 104 11.43 -6.73 -46.92
CA ARG A 104 12.91 -6.59 -46.89
C ARG A 104 13.63 -5.90 -45.70
N SER A 105 14.41 -6.73 -45.00
CA SER A 105 15.78 -6.41 -44.54
C SER A 105 16.78 -6.46 -45.72
N PRO A 106 18.00 -5.89 -45.57
CA PRO A 106 19.21 -6.64 -45.16
C PRO A 106 19.94 -5.93 -43.99
N ALA A 107 20.68 -6.56 -43.07
CA ALA A 107 21.79 -7.53 -43.16
C ALA A 107 23.16 -6.89 -43.54
N ASN A 108 24.04 -6.73 -42.52
CA ASN A 108 25.51 -6.65 -42.52
C ASN A 108 25.96 -6.14 -41.11
N GLU A 109 27.13 -6.44 -40.55
CA GLU A 109 28.09 -7.54 -40.71
C GLU A 109 28.95 -7.58 -39.41
N ALA A 110 29.49 -8.75 -39.02
CA ALA A 110 30.48 -8.90 -37.94
C ALA A 110 31.93 -8.78 -38.55
N PRO A 111 33.09 -9.06 -37.88
CA PRO A 111 33.30 -9.74 -36.58
C PRO A 111 34.52 -9.30 -35.70
N GLY A 112 34.67 -9.98 -34.55
CA GLY A 112 35.96 -10.24 -33.87
C GLY A 112 36.20 -9.51 -32.53
N ALA A 113 36.98 -10.03 -31.57
CA ALA A 113 37.52 -11.39 -31.37
C ALA A 113 38.10 -11.54 -29.93
N ALA A 114 38.15 -12.77 -29.39
CA ALA A 114 38.87 -13.21 -28.17
C ALA A 114 38.47 -12.57 -26.81
N GLY A 115 38.62 -13.21 -25.64
CA GLY A 115 39.32 -14.47 -25.31
C GLY A 115 38.65 -15.29 -24.18
N LYS A 116 39.42 -16.23 -23.59
CA LYS A 116 38.94 -17.47 -22.92
C LYS A 116 38.90 -17.43 -21.36
N PRO A 117 38.31 -18.45 -20.71
CA PRO A 117 37.99 -18.42 -19.27
C PRO A 117 39.01 -19.13 -18.36
N GLY A 118 38.83 -18.92 -17.06
CA GLY A 118 39.31 -19.73 -15.93
C GLY A 118 38.42 -19.45 -14.70
N GLU A 119 38.29 -20.29 -13.68
CA GLU A 119 38.81 -21.64 -13.43
C GLU A 119 37.72 -22.45 -12.66
N SER A 120 37.93 -23.75 -12.47
CA SER A 120 36.99 -24.66 -11.79
C SER A 120 37.69 -25.57 -10.77
N GLU A 121 36.91 -26.18 -9.86
CA GLU A 121 37.32 -27.15 -8.82
C GLU A 121 38.09 -26.51 -7.63
N SER A 122 38.13 -26.99 -6.37
CA SER A 122 37.61 -28.17 -5.64
C SER A 122 37.53 -27.79 -4.11
N SER A 123 37.03 -28.54 -3.12
CA SER A 123 35.95 -29.54 -2.95
C SER A 123 35.82 -29.84 -1.40
N PHE A 124 34.89 -30.70 -0.97
CA PHE A 124 34.65 -31.21 0.40
C PHE A 124 34.15 -30.19 1.48
N GLY A 125 33.33 -30.58 2.47
CA GLY A 125 32.66 -31.86 2.74
C GLY A 125 32.06 -31.96 4.17
N GLY A 126 31.03 -32.80 4.36
CA GLY A 126 30.43 -33.13 5.68
C GLY A 126 29.46 -32.08 6.27
N GLY A 127 28.50 -32.42 7.14
CA GLY A 127 28.10 -33.73 7.66
C GLY A 127 27.35 -33.61 9.00
N GLY A 128 26.22 -34.32 9.17
CA GLY A 128 25.40 -34.31 10.39
C GLY A 128 24.32 -33.20 10.41
N GLY A 129 23.12 -33.39 10.96
CA GLY A 129 22.63 -34.52 11.77
C GLY A 129 22.22 -34.04 13.16
N GLY A 130 20.96 -33.65 13.34
CA GLY A 130 20.43 -33.15 14.61
C GLY A 130 18.91 -33.02 14.58
N ALA A 131 18.22 -33.76 15.44
CA ALA A 131 16.77 -33.87 15.48
C ALA A 131 16.15 -33.09 16.66
N VAL A 132 14.81 -33.19 16.75
CA VAL A 132 13.93 -32.91 17.90
C VAL A 132 13.84 -31.48 18.46
N GLY A 133 12.59 -31.00 18.61
CA GLY A 133 12.27 -29.69 19.17
C GLY A 133 10.78 -29.35 19.08
N ALA A 134 9.91 -30.23 19.60
CA ALA A 134 8.47 -30.00 19.60
C ALA A 134 8.00 -29.28 20.89
N ALA A 135 7.37 -28.11 20.73
CA ALA A 135 6.44 -27.49 21.69
C ALA A 135 5.67 -26.39 20.91
N ALA A 136 4.38 -26.50 20.61
CA ALA A 136 3.19 -26.57 21.48
C ALA A 136 2.72 -25.20 22.00
N THR A 137 1.44 -24.91 21.71
CA THR A 137 0.55 -23.92 22.38
C THR A 137 0.92 -22.42 22.33
N GLY A 138 -0.04 -21.48 22.25
CA GLY A 138 -1.49 -21.65 22.29
C GLY A 138 -2.30 -20.42 21.87
N ASN A 139 -3.62 -20.61 21.80
CA ASN A 139 -4.61 -19.64 21.34
C ASN A 139 -4.99 -18.56 22.38
N ARG A 140 -5.58 -17.48 21.87
CA ARG A 140 -6.64 -16.62 22.46
C ARG A 140 -6.95 -16.70 23.98
N ALA A 141 -6.93 -15.53 24.62
CA ALA A 141 -7.99 -14.97 25.48
C ALA A 141 -7.66 -13.46 25.63
N PHE A 142 -8.51 -12.45 25.41
CA PHE A 142 -9.94 -12.27 25.68
C PHE A 142 -10.32 -12.59 27.14
N ARG A 143 -10.14 -11.60 28.02
CA ARG A 143 -10.78 -11.60 29.34
C ARG A 143 -11.29 -10.22 29.71
N ALA A 144 -12.60 -10.03 29.56
CA ALA A 144 -13.31 -9.02 30.29
C ALA A 144 -13.38 -9.42 31.76
N SER A 145 -13.28 -8.44 32.66
CA SER A 145 -13.68 -8.57 34.07
C SER A 145 -14.47 -7.32 34.45
N ASN A 146 -15.68 -7.52 34.93
CA ASN A 146 -16.60 -6.50 35.44
C ASN A 146 -17.11 -6.95 36.83
N ALA A 147 -17.69 -6.03 37.60
CA ALA A 147 -18.11 -6.14 39.01
C ALA A 147 -16.94 -6.28 40.02
N GLY A 148 -16.99 -5.69 41.22
CA GLY A 148 -17.92 -4.73 41.85
C GLY A 148 -17.15 -3.92 42.94
N ARG A 149 -17.74 -3.13 43.85
CA ARG A 149 -19.11 -3.06 44.38
C ARG A 149 -19.25 -1.80 45.25
N ALA A 150 -20.39 -1.11 45.14
CA ALA A 150 -21.09 -0.19 46.09
C ALA A 150 -20.32 0.67 47.13
N ALA A 151 -20.68 1.96 47.19
CA ALA A 151 -21.22 2.60 48.41
C ALA A 151 -22.07 3.85 48.05
N THR A 152 -22.99 4.24 48.95
CA THR A 152 -24.11 5.16 48.75
C THR A 152 -23.96 6.52 49.45
N ALA A 153 -24.31 7.61 48.76
CA ALA A 153 -24.99 8.82 49.25
C ALA A 153 -25.29 9.70 48.02
N GLY A 154 -26.43 10.36 47.83
CA GLY A 154 -27.45 10.74 48.81
C GLY A 154 -27.53 12.26 48.91
N ASN A 155 -28.08 12.92 47.89
CA ASN A 155 -28.60 14.28 48.06
C ASN A 155 -29.68 14.60 47.03
N GLU A 156 -30.78 15.20 47.49
CA GLU A 156 -31.99 15.47 46.72
C GLU A 156 -32.28 16.97 46.78
N LYS A 157 -31.98 17.69 45.70
CA LYS A 157 -32.51 19.04 45.48
C LYS A 157 -32.39 19.51 44.03
N ASP A 158 -33.21 20.51 43.72
CA ASP A 158 -33.15 21.40 42.57
C ASP A 158 -33.56 20.78 41.21
N ARG A 159 -34.88 20.69 41.07
CA ARG A 159 -35.62 20.38 39.84
C ARG A 159 -36.00 21.68 39.14
N GLU A 160 -35.18 22.17 38.21
CA GLU A 160 -35.58 23.26 37.31
C GLU A 160 -34.90 23.18 35.92
N THR A 161 -35.69 23.46 34.87
CA THR A 161 -35.26 23.67 33.46
C THR A 161 -34.47 22.56 32.75
N ALA A 162 -35.11 21.42 32.47
CA ALA A 162 -34.60 20.39 31.56
C ALA A 162 -35.36 20.37 30.21
N SER A 163 -34.99 21.26 29.27
CA SER A 163 -35.48 21.21 27.87
C SER A 163 -34.43 21.55 26.80
N GLY A 164 -33.21 21.96 27.17
CA GLY A 164 -32.12 22.29 26.23
C GLY A 164 -31.04 21.20 26.01
N GLY A 165 -30.98 20.18 26.87
CA GLY A 165 -29.80 19.29 26.94
C GLY A 165 -29.65 18.26 25.80
N ALA A 166 -30.74 17.83 25.16
CA ALA A 166 -30.71 16.75 24.17
C ALA A 166 -29.92 17.12 22.90
N ALA A 167 -30.14 18.32 22.36
CA ALA A 167 -29.49 18.78 21.13
C ALA A 167 -27.97 18.96 21.30
N GLY A 168 -27.51 19.39 22.48
CA GLY A 168 -26.08 19.51 22.78
C GLY A 168 -25.37 18.16 22.83
N ALA A 169 -25.95 17.20 23.55
CA ALA A 169 -25.40 15.84 23.66
C ALA A 169 -25.36 15.11 22.31
N GLU A 170 -26.37 15.29 21.45
CA GLU A 170 -26.39 14.71 20.11
C GLU A 170 -25.36 15.36 19.18
N ALA A 171 -25.19 16.69 19.24
CA ALA A 171 -24.16 17.41 18.49
C ALA A 171 -22.74 17.01 18.89
N GLU A 172 -22.46 16.86 20.20
CA GLU A 172 -21.16 16.40 20.71
C GLU A 172 -20.89 14.95 20.29
N ALA A 173 -21.88 14.06 20.40
CA ALA A 173 -21.77 12.68 19.94
C ALA A 173 -21.53 12.60 18.43
N ALA A 174 -22.19 13.43 17.62
CA ALA A 174 -21.96 13.51 16.18
C ALA A 174 -20.55 14.05 15.84
N ALA A 175 -20.05 15.05 16.57
CA ALA A 175 -18.68 15.55 16.41
C ALA A 175 -17.64 14.47 16.76
N LYS A 176 -17.83 13.77 17.88
CA LYS A 176 -16.95 12.65 18.31
C LYS A 176 -16.98 11.48 17.32
N ARG A 177 -18.14 11.16 16.74
CA ARG A 177 -18.27 10.17 15.65
C ARG A 177 -17.56 10.62 14.37
N ARG A 178 -17.66 11.89 13.97
CA ARG A 178 -16.91 12.44 12.82
C ARG A 178 -15.39 12.39 13.04
N ALA A 179 -14.92 12.71 14.24
CA ALA A 179 -13.50 12.58 14.60
C ALA A 179 -13.04 11.11 14.55
N ALA A 180 -13.81 10.18 15.12
CA ALA A 180 -13.50 8.75 15.06
C ALA A 180 -13.53 8.19 13.62
N ALA A 181 -14.51 8.61 12.80
CA ALA A 181 -14.58 8.24 11.39
C ALA A 181 -13.39 8.78 10.60
N SER A 182 -12.94 10.01 10.90
CA SER A 182 -11.72 10.57 10.30
C SER A 182 -10.44 9.85 10.74
N ALA A 183 -10.38 9.36 11.98
CA ALA A 183 -9.23 8.61 12.49
C ALA A 183 -9.16 7.20 11.87
N ALA A 184 -10.28 6.48 11.80
CA ALA A 184 -10.36 5.17 11.15
C ALA A 184 -10.17 5.27 9.62
N ALA A 185 -10.66 6.32 8.97
CA ALA A 185 -10.38 6.57 7.56
C ALA A 185 -8.90 6.87 7.29
N ALA A 186 -8.18 7.46 8.26
CA ALA A 186 -6.74 7.67 8.17
C ALA A 186 -5.90 6.39 8.35
N GLU A 187 -6.52 5.28 8.79
CA GLU A 187 -5.89 3.94 8.87
C GLU A 187 -5.76 3.27 7.48
N VAL A 188 -6.39 3.84 6.44
CA VAL A 188 -6.19 3.39 5.05
C VAL A 188 -4.81 3.83 4.56
N MET A 189 -3.86 2.89 4.64
CA MET A 189 -2.42 3.10 4.45
C MET A 189 -1.85 2.46 3.18
N GLU A 190 -2.66 1.92 2.26
CA GLU A 190 -2.17 1.35 1.00
C GLU A 190 -3.18 1.41 -0.14
N GLY A 191 -2.69 1.39 -1.38
CA GLY A 191 -3.54 1.41 -2.57
C GLY A 191 -2.81 0.94 -3.83
N VAL A 192 -3.60 0.67 -4.88
CA VAL A 192 -3.11 0.28 -6.21
C VAL A 192 -3.94 0.97 -7.28
N PHE A 193 -3.29 1.62 -8.24
CA PHE A 193 -3.97 2.19 -9.41
C PHE A 193 -3.14 2.03 -10.69
N LEU A 194 -3.82 2.17 -11.83
CA LEU A 194 -3.21 2.11 -13.16
C LEU A 194 -3.01 3.52 -13.73
N LEU A 195 -1.76 3.86 -14.03
CA LEU A 195 -1.42 4.99 -14.89
C LEU A 195 -1.61 4.57 -16.35
N GLN A 196 -2.47 5.30 -17.05
CA GLN A 196 -2.70 5.11 -18.48
C GLN A 196 -1.49 5.55 -19.30
N GLN A 197 -1.39 5.04 -20.53
CA GLN A 197 -0.45 5.53 -21.52
C GLN A 197 -0.71 7.02 -21.78
N ALA A 198 0.35 7.84 -21.72
CA ALA A 198 0.28 9.29 -21.84
C ALA A 198 1.62 9.84 -22.34
N SER A 199 1.73 11.15 -22.57
CA SER A 199 3.02 11.79 -22.91
C SER A 199 4.13 11.50 -21.90
N LEU A 200 3.78 11.24 -20.63
CA LEU A 200 4.72 10.90 -19.56
C LEU A 200 5.05 9.40 -19.47
N PHE A 201 4.26 8.50 -20.06
CA PHE A 201 4.46 7.05 -19.94
C PHE A 201 4.16 6.35 -21.27
N ALA A 202 5.20 5.77 -21.89
CA ALA A 202 5.11 5.15 -23.21
C ALA A 202 4.25 3.87 -23.21
N ALA A 203 4.07 3.26 -22.04
CA ALA A 203 3.17 2.12 -21.81
C ALA A 203 2.50 2.26 -20.43
N PRO A 204 1.31 1.66 -20.22
CA PRO A 204 0.62 1.70 -18.93
C PRO A 204 1.49 1.16 -17.78
N LYS A 205 1.47 1.84 -16.64
CA LYS A 205 2.25 1.48 -15.43
C LYS A 205 1.30 1.27 -14.26
N VAL A 206 1.52 0.23 -13.45
CA VAL A 206 0.74 0.00 -12.22
C VAL A 206 1.51 0.62 -11.06
N VAL A 207 0.88 1.51 -10.29
CA VAL A 207 1.46 2.06 -9.07
C VAL A 207 0.88 1.31 -7.88
N VAL A 208 1.76 0.69 -7.10
CA VAL A 208 1.44 0.19 -5.75
C VAL A 208 1.98 1.21 -4.78
N TRP A 209 1.16 1.67 -3.83
CA TRP A 209 1.60 2.67 -2.86
C TRP A 209 1.23 2.30 -1.42
N LYS A 210 2.06 2.75 -0.48
CA LYS A 210 1.80 2.68 0.96
C LYS A 210 2.08 4.02 1.64
N HIS A 211 1.38 4.32 2.72
CA HIS A 211 1.54 5.55 3.50
C HIS A 211 1.74 5.21 4.97
N VAL A 212 2.85 5.67 5.57
CA VAL A 212 3.22 5.41 6.97
C VAL A 212 3.80 6.70 7.55
N GLU A 213 3.30 7.11 8.73
CA GLU A 213 3.85 8.23 9.52
C GLU A 213 4.13 9.51 8.70
N SER A 214 3.14 9.95 7.91
CA SER A 214 3.17 11.10 6.99
C SER A 214 3.97 10.94 5.68
N ILE A 215 4.67 9.82 5.48
CA ILE A 215 5.44 9.52 4.27
C ILE A 215 4.71 8.50 3.39
N SER A 216 4.66 8.79 2.10
CA SER A 216 4.15 7.92 1.06
C SER A 216 5.29 7.27 0.27
N TYR A 217 5.18 5.97 0.05
CA TYR A 217 6.09 5.14 -0.73
C TYR A 217 5.33 4.62 -1.93
N ALA A 218 5.76 4.97 -3.14
CA ALA A 218 5.14 4.55 -4.39
C ALA A 218 6.12 3.70 -5.20
N LEU A 219 5.74 2.45 -5.48
CA LEU A 219 6.43 1.55 -6.39
C LEU A 219 5.73 1.56 -7.74
N ILE A 220 6.44 1.98 -8.78
CA ILE A 220 5.92 2.03 -10.15
C ILE A 220 6.35 0.74 -10.86
N CYS A 221 5.38 -0.08 -11.19
CA CYS A 221 5.56 -1.38 -11.84
C CYS A 221 5.13 -1.32 -13.32
N THR A 222 5.66 -2.23 -14.14
CA THR A 222 5.12 -2.45 -15.49
C THR A 222 3.78 -3.18 -15.38
N ALA A 223 2.84 -3.00 -16.32
CA ALA A 223 1.53 -3.66 -16.28
C ALA A 223 1.57 -5.22 -16.27
N LEU A 224 2.72 -5.84 -16.54
CA LEU A 224 2.96 -7.28 -16.49
C LEU A 224 3.58 -7.77 -15.17
N ASP A 225 3.99 -6.86 -14.28
CA ASP A 225 4.61 -7.22 -13.00
C ASP A 225 3.57 -7.68 -11.97
N ASN A 226 3.99 -8.58 -11.07
CA ASN A 226 3.12 -9.09 -10.02
C ASN A 226 2.89 -8.04 -8.92
N VAL A 227 1.69 -7.48 -8.88
CA VAL A 227 1.24 -6.46 -7.91
C VAL A 227 1.42 -6.91 -6.46
N LEU A 228 1.11 -8.17 -6.15
CA LEU A 228 1.28 -8.73 -4.79
C LEU A 228 2.75 -8.77 -4.38
N LEU A 229 3.64 -9.03 -5.34
CA LEU A 229 5.08 -9.02 -5.12
C LEU A 229 5.59 -7.60 -4.84
N GLY A 230 5.07 -6.59 -5.55
CA GLY A 230 5.32 -5.18 -5.29
C GLY A 230 4.82 -4.72 -3.92
N ALA A 231 3.62 -5.14 -3.50
CA ALA A 231 3.06 -4.83 -2.18
C ALA A 231 3.84 -5.50 -1.04
N ASN A 232 4.27 -6.76 -1.23
CA ASN A 232 5.15 -7.46 -0.29
C ASN A 232 6.53 -6.77 -0.20
N PHE A 233 7.11 -6.40 -1.34
CA PHE A 233 8.35 -5.62 -1.39
C PHE A 233 8.22 -4.32 -0.60
N LEU A 234 7.20 -3.50 -0.84
CA LEU A 234 7.02 -2.22 -0.11
C LEU A 234 6.91 -2.44 1.40
N THR A 235 6.20 -3.49 1.83
CA THR A 235 6.09 -3.86 3.25
C THR A 235 7.45 -4.18 3.85
N LEU A 236 8.23 -5.05 3.19
CA LEU A 236 9.58 -5.41 3.64
C LEU A 236 10.53 -4.22 3.60
N PHE A 237 10.45 -3.39 2.58
CA PHE A 237 11.29 -2.21 2.37
C PHE A 237 11.09 -1.17 3.48
N ILE A 238 9.83 -0.80 3.77
CA ILE A 238 9.50 0.15 4.85
C ILE A 238 9.99 -0.38 6.20
N HIS A 239 9.76 -1.67 6.51
CA HIS A 239 10.29 -2.27 7.74
C HIS A 239 11.82 -2.30 7.80
N CYS A 240 12.51 -2.59 6.69
CA CYS A 240 13.98 -2.57 6.66
C CYS A 240 14.54 -1.15 6.84
N LEU A 241 13.89 -0.12 6.28
CA LEU A 241 14.28 1.27 6.51
C LEU A 241 14.09 1.63 7.99
N ALA A 242 12.90 1.40 8.56
CA ALA A 242 12.61 1.71 9.97
C ALA A 242 13.61 1.03 10.93
N ASP A 243 13.89 -0.27 10.72
CA ASP A 243 14.89 -1.01 11.52
C ASP A 243 16.31 -0.44 11.37
N SER A 244 16.66 0.04 10.17
CA SER A 244 17.99 0.61 9.87
C SER A 244 18.19 1.95 10.58
N PHE A 245 17.23 2.87 10.45
CA PHE A 245 17.25 4.17 11.12
C PHE A 245 17.10 4.08 12.64
N ALA A 246 16.38 3.08 13.16
CA ALA A 246 16.30 2.81 14.60
C ALA A 246 17.60 2.21 15.18
N SER A 247 18.40 1.53 14.35
CA SER A 247 19.70 0.96 14.76
C SER A 247 20.83 2.00 14.74
N ASP A 248 20.69 3.05 13.93
CA ASP A 248 21.73 4.07 13.79
C ASP A 248 21.72 5.04 14.98
N LYS A 249 22.88 5.19 15.62
CA LYS A 249 23.07 6.08 16.79
C LYS A 249 22.93 7.56 16.41
N VAL A 250 22.86 7.87 15.11
CA VAL A 250 22.49 9.18 14.55
C VAL A 250 21.07 9.64 14.97
N ALA A 251 20.22 8.75 15.51
CA ALA A 251 18.95 9.10 16.16
C ALA A 251 19.06 10.13 17.32
N SER A 252 20.28 10.45 17.76
CA SER A 252 20.58 11.57 18.67
C SER A 252 20.22 12.96 18.10
N THR A 253 20.25 13.14 16.77
CA THR A 253 19.92 14.42 16.13
C THR A 253 18.41 14.54 15.95
N GLN A 254 17.75 15.36 16.78
CA GLN A 254 16.31 15.60 16.72
C GLN A 254 15.85 16.03 15.32
N GLY A 255 15.09 15.18 14.65
CA GLY A 255 14.51 15.43 13.33
C GLY A 255 13.37 14.47 13.05
N SER A 256 12.47 14.84 12.14
CA SER A 256 11.40 13.92 11.69
C SER A 256 11.99 12.78 10.86
N PHE A 257 11.31 11.63 10.80
CA PHE A 257 11.75 10.49 9.98
C PHE A 257 11.94 10.86 8.49
N ALA A 258 11.13 11.79 7.98
CA ALA A 258 11.28 12.34 6.63
C ALA A 258 12.62 13.08 6.43
N GLN A 259 13.14 13.74 7.47
CA GLN A 259 14.42 14.43 7.43
C GLN A 259 15.60 13.47 7.54
N GLN A 260 15.46 12.35 8.27
CA GLN A 260 16.44 11.26 8.29
C GLN A 260 16.57 10.56 6.92
N LEU A 261 15.44 10.33 6.23
CA LEU A 261 15.44 9.81 4.86
C LEU A 261 16.15 10.76 3.88
N LEU A 262 15.98 12.08 4.06
CA LEU A 262 16.68 13.11 3.26
C LEU A 262 18.19 13.18 3.56
N SER A 263 18.62 13.00 4.81
CA SER A 263 20.03 13.09 5.18
C SER A 263 20.83 11.82 4.87
N HIS A 264 20.17 10.67 4.72
CA HIS A 264 20.81 9.37 4.45
C HIS A 264 20.19 8.63 3.24
N PRO A 265 20.25 9.19 2.02
CA PRO A 265 19.77 8.52 0.80
C PRO A 265 20.60 7.26 0.47
N ASP A 266 21.81 7.16 1.03
CA ASP A 266 22.69 6.01 0.92
C ASP A 266 22.17 4.76 1.64
N ILE A 267 21.51 4.92 2.80
CA ILE A 267 20.82 3.82 3.49
C ILE A 267 19.66 3.32 2.62
N ILE A 268 18.91 4.23 2.01
CA ILE A 268 17.81 3.91 1.08
C ILE A 268 18.33 3.10 -0.11
N LEU A 269 19.42 3.56 -0.74
CA LEU A 269 20.08 2.86 -1.85
C LEU A 269 20.62 1.47 -1.45
N LEU A 270 21.20 1.33 -0.25
CA LEU A 270 21.70 0.06 0.26
C LEU A 270 20.56 -0.95 0.46
N VAL A 271 19.45 -0.53 1.08
CA VAL A 271 18.26 -1.37 1.27
C VAL A 271 17.64 -1.74 -0.09
N LEU A 272 17.56 -0.80 -1.04
CA LEU A 272 17.11 -1.08 -2.41
C LEU A 272 18.01 -2.09 -3.13
N HIS A 273 19.33 -1.98 -3.01
CA HIS A 273 20.27 -2.90 -3.64
C HIS A 273 20.05 -4.36 -3.20
N PHE A 274 19.74 -4.60 -1.91
CA PHE A 274 19.50 -5.94 -1.39
C PHE A 274 18.07 -6.46 -1.62
N LEU A 275 17.05 -5.60 -1.61
CA LEU A 275 15.64 -6.02 -1.75
C LEU A 275 15.08 -5.95 -3.18
N LEU A 276 15.70 -5.16 -4.06
CA LEU A 276 15.27 -4.92 -5.43
C LEU A 276 16.46 -4.79 -6.41
N PRO A 277 17.32 -5.82 -6.52
CA PRO A 277 18.52 -5.77 -7.35
C PRO A 277 18.14 -5.50 -8.82
N GLY A 278 18.68 -4.42 -9.39
CA GLY A 278 18.41 -4.02 -10.78
C GLY A 278 16.93 -3.78 -11.11
N GLY A 279 16.10 -3.40 -10.14
CA GLY A 279 14.65 -3.21 -10.36
C GLY A 279 13.88 -4.52 -10.51
N GLN A 280 14.46 -5.67 -10.18
CA GLN A 280 13.78 -6.97 -10.26
C GLN A 280 13.02 -7.26 -8.97
N LEU A 281 11.70 -7.45 -9.08
CA LEU A 281 10.88 -7.95 -7.98
C LEU A 281 11.16 -9.43 -7.75
N ILE A 282 11.66 -9.77 -6.56
CA ILE A 282 11.99 -11.13 -6.16
C ILE A 282 11.02 -11.57 -5.06
N PHE A 283 10.63 -12.85 -5.06
CA PHE A 283 9.91 -13.44 -3.94
C PHE A 283 10.85 -13.63 -2.75
N ILE A 284 10.62 -12.82 -1.71
CA ILE A 284 11.35 -12.86 -0.44
C ILE A 284 10.43 -13.47 0.61
N ASN A 285 10.73 -14.68 1.05
CA ASN A 285 10.06 -15.34 2.17
C ASN A 285 10.60 -14.83 3.52
N GLY A 286 9.94 -15.19 4.63
CA GLY A 286 10.32 -14.72 5.98
C GLY A 286 11.74 -15.07 6.43
N ASN A 287 12.33 -16.17 5.93
CA ASN A 287 13.71 -16.55 6.25
C ASN A 287 14.72 -15.74 5.42
N GLN A 288 14.42 -15.54 4.13
CA GLN A 288 15.20 -14.66 3.25
C GLN A 288 15.14 -13.20 3.72
N ALA A 289 13.99 -12.71 4.19
CA ALA A 289 13.86 -11.38 4.75
C ALA A 289 14.78 -11.17 5.96
N LYS A 290 14.82 -12.12 6.90
CA LYS A 290 15.76 -12.09 8.05
C LYS A 290 17.22 -12.10 7.60
N PHE A 291 17.57 -12.95 6.63
CA PHE A 291 18.92 -13.03 6.08
C PHE A 291 19.35 -11.73 5.37
N LEU A 292 18.45 -11.12 4.59
CA LEU A 292 18.69 -9.84 3.91
C LEU A 292 18.82 -8.69 4.91
N LYS A 293 17.96 -8.63 5.95
CA LYS A 293 18.11 -7.68 7.07
C LYS A 293 19.49 -7.77 7.74
N ASN A 294 19.96 -8.98 8.04
CA ASN A 294 21.28 -9.18 8.62
C ASN A 294 22.41 -8.74 7.68
N LYS A 295 22.28 -8.98 6.36
CA LYS A 295 23.24 -8.50 5.35
C LYS A 295 23.27 -6.98 5.21
N ILE A 296 22.10 -6.33 5.19
CA ILE A 296 21.96 -4.87 5.18
C ILE A 296 22.67 -4.29 6.40
N LYS A 297 22.39 -4.82 7.60
CA LYS A 297 23.02 -4.36 8.84
C LYS A 297 24.55 -4.49 8.82
N ALA A 298 25.07 -5.66 8.43
CA ALA A 298 26.51 -5.88 8.30
C ALA A 298 27.17 -4.93 7.28
N ALA A 299 26.49 -4.63 6.17
CA ALA A 299 26.98 -3.68 5.17
C ALA A 299 26.96 -2.21 5.67
N MET A 300 26.00 -1.82 6.52
CA MET A 300 26.02 -0.51 7.19
C MET A 300 27.16 -0.42 8.22
N GLU A 301 27.37 -1.47 9.01
CA GLU A 301 28.47 -1.55 9.98
C GLU A 301 29.85 -1.48 9.29
N GLN A 302 30.00 -2.10 8.11
CA GLN A 302 31.21 -1.97 7.28
C GLN A 302 31.43 -0.56 6.73
N LYS A 303 30.36 0.17 6.37
CA LYS A 303 30.45 1.55 5.87
C LYS A 303 30.86 2.56 6.96
N SER A 304 30.68 2.21 8.24
CA SER A 304 31.01 3.08 9.38
C SER A 304 32.49 3.02 9.82
N ASN A 305 33.32 2.19 9.19
CA ASN A 305 34.76 2.04 9.46
C ASN A 305 35.62 2.58 8.31
#